data_AF-A0A4Q3LUA7-F1
#
_entry.id   AF-A0A4Q3LUA7-F1
#
_cell.length_a   1.000
_cell.length_b   1.000
_cell.length_c   1.000
_cell.angle_alpha   90.00
_cell.angle_beta   90.00
_cell.angle_gamma   90.00
#
_symmetry.space_group_name_H-M   'P 1'
#
loop_
_entity.id
_entity.type
_entity.pdbx_description
1 polymer ?
#
loop_
_entity_poly.entity_id
_entity_poly.type
_entity_poly.pdbx_seq_one_letter_code
_entity_poly.pdbx_strand_id
1 'polypeptide(L)'
;QLKRIMRTGTVASTDNRNWELLPDNMPQLRFSQSRAVALDMESATIAANGFRFRVPYGTLLCVSDKPLHGEIKLPGMANHFYRERVDQHLRIGMRAVDILREGGVSRLHSRKLRSFAEVAFQ
;
A
#
# COMPACT_ATOMS: atom_id res chain seq x y z
N GLN A 1 13.99 11.26 12.57
CA GLN A 1 14.46 11.20 11.16
C GLN A 1 13.55 10.35 10.25
N LEU A 2 13.18 9.11 10.62
CA LEU A 2 12.32 8.21 9.81
C LEU A 2 10.95 8.81 9.43
N LYS A 3 10.25 9.45 10.38
CA LYS A 3 8.94 10.09 10.13
C LYS A 3 8.97 11.20 9.07
N ARG A 4 10.16 11.67 8.66
CA ARG A 4 10.33 12.65 7.57
C ARG A 4 10.18 12.02 6.19
N ILE A 5 10.49 10.73 6.05
CA ILE A 5 10.50 10.01 4.76
C ILE A 5 9.43 8.93 4.67
N MET A 6 8.87 8.51 5.80
CA MET A 6 7.85 7.46 5.88
C MET A 6 6.61 7.99 6.61
N ARG A 7 5.44 7.75 6.01
CA ARG A 7 4.14 8.06 6.59
C ARG A 7 3.31 6.78 6.69
N THR A 8 2.81 6.50 7.88
CA THR A 8 1.78 5.47 8.11
C THR A 8 0.42 6.15 8.12
N GLY A 9 -0.56 5.54 7.45
CA GLY A 9 -1.94 6.03 7.41
C GLY A 9 -2.81 5.19 6.48
N THR A 10 -4.05 5.63 6.29
CA THR A 10 -5.02 4.98 5.41
C THR A 10 -4.62 5.14 3.95
N VAL A 11 -4.60 4.04 3.20
CA VAL A 11 -4.48 4.04 1.73
C VAL A 11 -5.88 3.85 1.16
N ALA A 12 -6.30 4.74 0.27
CA ALA A 12 -7.49 4.52 -0.54
C ALA A 12 -7.11 3.71 -1.78
N SER A 13 -7.92 2.74 -2.18
CA SER A 13 -7.76 2.03 -3.45
C SER A 13 -8.99 2.25 -4.32
N THR A 14 -8.79 2.53 -5.60
CA THR A 14 -9.84 2.81 -6.58
C THR A 14 -9.62 1.97 -7.85
N ASP A 15 -10.68 1.66 -8.57
CA ASP A 15 -10.63 1.05 -9.90
C ASP A 15 -10.60 2.10 -11.04
N ASN A 16 -10.92 3.35 -10.73
CA ASN A 16 -10.86 4.45 -11.68
C ASN A 16 -9.49 5.15 -11.66
N ARG A 17 -8.70 4.94 -12.72
CA ARG A 17 -7.40 5.60 -12.92
C ARG A 17 -7.49 7.12 -13.11
N ASN A 18 -8.61 7.60 -13.67
CA ASN A 18 -8.89 9.01 -13.95
C ASN A 18 -9.79 9.62 -12.86
N TRP A 19 -9.61 9.20 -11.60
CA TRP A 19 -10.40 9.69 -10.48
C TRP A 19 -10.32 11.21 -10.31
N GLU A 20 -9.24 11.84 -10.78
CA GLU A 20 -9.02 13.29 -10.78
C GLU A 20 -10.05 14.03 -11.65
N LEU A 21 -10.62 13.36 -12.66
CA LEU A 21 -11.60 13.94 -13.60
C LEU A 21 -13.04 13.83 -13.10
N LEU A 22 -13.27 13.14 -11.98
CA LEU A 22 -14.61 13.00 -11.43
C LEU A 22 -15.14 14.35 -10.94
N PRO A 23 -16.40 14.71 -11.27
CA PRO A 23 -16.98 15.98 -10.87
C PRO A 23 -17.24 16.04 -9.35
N ASP A 24 -17.56 17.25 -8.87
CA ASP A 24 -18.10 17.52 -7.53
C ASP A 24 -17.21 17.14 -6.34
N ASN A 25 -15.92 16.88 -6.58
CA ASN A 25 -14.91 16.57 -5.54
C ASN A 25 -15.30 15.39 -4.61
N MET A 26 -16.14 14.48 -5.08
CA MET A 26 -16.61 13.34 -4.28
C MET A 26 -15.50 12.42 -3.78
N PRO A 27 -14.47 12.07 -4.59
CA PRO A 27 -13.30 11.33 -4.09
C PRO A 27 -12.58 12.05 -2.95
N GLN A 28 -12.36 13.36 -3.08
CA GLN A 28 -11.65 14.20 -2.12
C GLN A 28 -12.40 14.27 -0.79
N LEU A 29 -13.73 14.35 -0.82
CA LEU A 29 -14.55 14.27 0.39
C LEU A 29 -14.35 12.94 1.12
N ARG A 30 -14.38 11.81 0.40
CA ARG A 30 -14.12 10.47 0.98
C ARG A 30 -12.70 10.33 1.52
N PHE A 31 -11.71 10.87 0.81
CA PHE A 31 -10.30 10.88 1.26
C PHE A 31 -10.14 11.69 2.54
N SER A 32 -10.80 12.85 2.64
CA SER A 32 -10.83 13.63 3.87
C SER A 32 -11.42 12.82 5.02
N GLN A 33 -12.60 12.21 4.84
CA GLN A 33 -13.28 11.41 5.87
C GLN A 33 -12.43 10.23 6.35
N SER A 34 -11.78 9.49 5.44
CA SER A 34 -10.95 8.34 5.79
C SER A 34 -9.54 8.70 6.27
N ARG A 35 -9.19 10.00 6.23
CA ARG A 35 -7.84 10.53 6.49
C ARG A 35 -6.80 9.84 5.59
N ALA A 36 -7.16 9.66 4.31
CA ALA A 36 -6.30 9.03 3.32
C ALA A 36 -4.97 9.79 3.18
N VAL A 37 -3.87 9.04 3.18
CA VAL A 37 -2.51 9.58 3.02
C VAL A 37 -1.90 9.23 1.65
N ALA A 38 -2.48 8.25 0.96
CA ALA A 38 -2.09 7.81 -0.38
C ALA A 38 -3.31 7.20 -1.10
N LEU A 39 -3.23 7.14 -2.43
CA LEU A 39 -4.20 6.52 -3.31
C LEU A 39 -3.48 5.59 -4.28
N ASP A 40 -4.02 4.39 -4.48
CA ASP A 40 -3.54 3.42 -5.46
C ASP A 40 -4.70 2.61 -6.06
N MET A 41 -4.41 1.49 -6.74
CA MET A 41 -5.43 0.66 -7.38
C MET A 41 -5.43 -0.81 -6.91
N GLU A 42 -4.52 -1.21 -6.03
CA GLU A 42 -4.28 -2.62 -5.70
C GLU A 42 -4.27 -2.92 -4.20
N SER A 43 -3.83 -1.98 -3.35
CA SER A 43 -3.49 -2.24 -1.95
C SER A 43 -4.64 -2.85 -1.15
N ALA A 44 -5.84 -2.27 -1.22
CA ALA A 44 -7.00 -2.80 -0.52
C ALA A 44 -7.39 -4.20 -1.03
N THR A 45 -7.29 -4.43 -2.34
CA THR A 45 -7.61 -5.72 -2.97
C THR A 45 -6.65 -6.82 -2.54
N ILE A 46 -5.35 -6.53 -2.49
CA ILE A 46 -4.33 -7.48 -2.01
C ILE A 46 -4.55 -7.78 -0.51
N ALA A 47 -4.74 -6.75 0.31
CA ALA A 47 -4.99 -6.93 1.74
C ALA A 47 -6.29 -7.70 2.01
N ALA A 48 -7.37 -7.41 1.28
CA ALA A 48 -8.64 -8.10 1.40
C ALA A 48 -8.52 -9.58 1.00
N ASN A 49 -7.77 -9.92 -0.05
CA ASN A 49 -7.51 -11.31 -0.40
C ASN A 49 -6.61 -12.02 0.60
N GLY A 50 -5.58 -11.35 1.13
CA GLY A 50 -4.76 -11.89 2.23
C GLY A 50 -5.61 -12.21 3.45
N PHE A 51 -6.53 -11.31 3.81
CA PHE A 51 -7.52 -11.55 4.86
C PHE A 51 -8.44 -12.74 4.52
N ARG A 52 -9.02 -12.77 3.31
CA ARG A 52 -9.91 -13.84 2.85
C ARG A 52 -9.24 -15.22 2.86
N PHE A 53 -7.96 -15.28 2.54
CA PHE A 53 -7.21 -16.54 2.41
C PHE A 53 -6.28 -16.84 3.58
N ARG A 54 -6.34 -16.03 4.65
CA ARG A 54 -5.52 -16.22 5.86
C ARG A 54 -4.02 -16.16 5.58
N VAL A 55 -3.63 -15.40 4.56
CA VAL A 55 -2.25 -15.12 4.21
C VAL A 55 -1.85 -13.79 4.83
N PRO A 56 -0.82 -13.73 5.71
CA PRO A 56 -0.31 -12.48 6.24
C PRO A 56 0.04 -11.48 5.12
N TYR A 57 -0.47 -10.26 5.25
CA TYR A 57 -0.36 -9.23 4.22
C TYR A 57 0.23 -7.94 4.77
N GLY A 58 0.77 -7.12 3.88
CA GLY A 58 1.32 -5.80 4.19
C GLY A 58 1.48 -4.98 2.92
N THR A 59 1.39 -3.66 3.07
CA THR A 59 1.51 -2.71 1.97
C THR A 59 2.56 -1.67 2.31
N LEU A 60 3.53 -1.48 1.41
CA LEU A 60 4.47 -0.37 1.43
C LEU A 60 4.47 0.26 0.04
N LEU A 61 4.05 1.52 -0.04
CA LEU A 61 3.99 2.28 -1.29
C LEU A 61 5.09 3.35 -1.35
N CYS A 62 5.51 3.69 -2.56
CA CYS A 62 6.39 4.83 -2.82
C CYS A 62 5.57 5.90 -3.54
N VAL A 63 5.61 7.14 -3.02
CA VAL A 63 4.92 8.27 -3.62
C VAL A 63 5.53 8.54 -4.98
N SER A 64 4.70 8.39 -6.00
CA SER A 64 5.07 8.50 -7.39
C SER A 64 4.86 9.93 -7.90
N ASP A 65 3.78 10.58 -7.46
CA ASP A 65 3.27 11.85 -7.93
C ASP A 65 2.31 12.44 -6.88
N LYS A 66 1.91 13.70 -7.06
CA LYS A 66 1.06 14.44 -6.10
C LYS A 66 -0.06 15.18 -6.86
N PRO A 67 -1.09 14.47 -7.35
CA PRO A 67 -2.12 15.03 -8.22
C PRO A 67 -2.86 16.23 -7.61
N LEU A 68 -3.18 16.19 -6.31
CA LEU A 68 -3.83 17.32 -5.60
C LEU A 68 -2.94 18.55 -5.40
N HIS A 69 -1.67 18.50 -5.79
CA HIS A 69 -0.71 19.59 -5.68
C HIS A 69 -0.21 20.07 -7.06
N GLY A 70 -0.86 19.65 -8.15
CA GLY A 70 -0.47 20.01 -9.52
C GLY A 70 0.73 19.24 -10.06
N GLU A 71 1.32 18.31 -9.30
CA GLU A 71 2.42 17.45 -9.75
C GLU A 71 1.87 16.13 -10.31
N ILE A 72 1.11 16.20 -11.40
CA ILE A 72 0.61 15.01 -12.10
C ILE A 72 1.75 14.44 -12.94
N LYS A 73 1.99 13.14 -12.81
CA LYS A 73 3.02 12.46 -13.59
C LYS A 73 2.66 12.44 -15.08
N LEU A 74 3.43 13.15 -15.90
CA LEU A 74 3.42 13.01 -17.35
C LEU A 74 4.36 11.86 -17.77
N PRO A 75 4.01 11.09 -18.82
CA PRO A 75 4.90 10.07 -19.37
C PRO A 75 6.26 10.67 -19.76
N GLY A 76 7.36 10.11 -19.23
CA GLY A 76 8.73 10.50 -19.61
C GLY A 76 9.50 11.38 -18.62
N MET A 77 8.90 11.81 -17.49
CA MET A 77 9.57 12.68 -16.52
C MET A 77 10.40 11.90 -15.48
N ALA A 78 11.71 12.15 -15.50
CA ALA A 78 12.75 11.84 -14.49
C ALA A 78 13.15 10.35 -14.29
N ASN A 79 13.82 9.76 -15.29
CA ASN A 79 14.29 8.36 -15.26
C ASN A 79 15.33 8.02 -14.16
N HIS A 80 16.24 8.92 -13.78
CA HIS A 80 17.31 8.56 -12.83
C HIS A 80 16.81 8.52 -11.37
N PHE A 81 16.20 9.61 -10.90
CA PHE A 81 15.66 9.70 -9.54
C PHE A 81 14.55 8.66 -9.30
N TYR A 82 13.72 8.40 -10.32
CA TYR A 82 12.72 7.35 -10.25
C TYR A 82 13.35 5.96 -10.10
N ARG A 83 14.40 5.64 -10.87
CA ARG A 83 15.09 4.33 -10.78
C ARG A 83 15.73 4.09 -9.42
N GLU A 84 16.42 5.08 -8.85
CA GLU A 84 17.01 4.97 -7.51
C GLU A 84 15.94 4.73 -6.43
N ARG A 85 14.81 5.42 -6.52
CA ARG A 85 13.69 5.25 -5.58
C ARG A 85 13.05 3.87 -5.71
N VAL A 86 12.90 3.37 -6.94
CA VAL A 86 12.38 2.03 -7.21
C VAL A 86 13.31 0.95 -6.67
N ASP A 87 14.63 1.05 -6.90
CA ASP A 87 15.62 0.10 -6.35
C ASP A 87 15.59 0.13 -4.81
N GLN A 88 15.61 1.31 -4.21
CA GLN A 88 15.53 1.44 -2.75
C GLN A 88 14.23 0.83 -2.20
N HIS A 89 13.08 1.08 -2.84
CA HIS A 89 11.79 0.52 -2.43
C HIS A 89 11.79 -1.01 -2.50
N LEU A 90 12.30 -1.58 -3.60
CA LEU A 90 12.43 -3.03 -3.74
C LEU A 90 13.33 -3.63 -2.65
N ARG A 91 14.47 -3.00 -2.34
CA ARG A 91 15.36 -3.44 -1.26
C ARG A 91 14.69 -3.41 0.11
N ILE A 92 13.87 -2.40 0.40
CA ILE A 92 13.09 -2.37 1.65
C ILE A 92 12.10 -3.55 1.69
N GLY A 93 11.43 -3.85 0.56
CA GLY A 93 10.55 -5.01 0.44
C GLY A 93 11.27 -6.34 0.68
N MET A 94 12.41 -6.55 0.02
CA MET A 94 13.25 -7.75 0.22
C MET A 94 13.71 -7.87 1.67
N ARG A 95 14.20 -6.77 2.27
CA ARG A 95 14.64 -6.79 3.67
C ARG A 95 13.48 -7.10 4.64
N ALA A 96 12.27 -6.63 4.35
CA ALA A 96 11.09 -6.98 5.14
C ALA A 96 10.81 -8.48 5.06
N VAL A 97 10.88 -9.09 3.87
CA VAL A 97 10.73 -10.54 3.69
C VAL A 97 11.81 -11.31 4.44
N ASP A 98 13.06 -10.87 4.41
CA ASP A 98 14.15 -11.50 5.17
C ASP A 98 13.88 -11.47 6.67
N ILE A 99 13.47 -10.31 7.21
CA ILE A 99 13.12 -10.19 8.64
C ILE A 99 11.96 -11.12 9.02
N LEU A 100 10.92 -11.20 8.17
CA LEU A 100 9.79 -12.11 8.41
C LEU A 100 10.22 -13.58 8.35
N ARG A 101 11.14 -13.93 7.45
CA ARG A 101 11.72 -15.27 7.32
C ARG A 101 12.56 -15.63 8.54
N GLU A 102 13.47 -14.75 8.97
CA GLU A 102 14.31 -14.90 10.16
C GLU A 102 13.45 -15.12 11.43
N GLY A 103 12.27 -14.49 11.50
CA GLY A 103 11.31 -14.67 12.59
C GLY A 103 10.60 -16.02 12.65
N GLY A 104 10.63 -16.80 11.56
CA GLY A 104 9.98 -18.12 11.46
C GLY A 104 8.47 -18.08 11.24
N VAL A 105 7.93 -19.17 10.69
CA VAL A 105 6.51 -19.31 10.29
C VAL A 105 5.55 -19.10 11.46
N SER A 106 5.92 -19.58 12.65
CA SER A 106 5.10 -19.49 13.87
C SER A 106 4.94 -18.06 14.39
N ARG A 107 5.91 -17.17 14.13
CA ARG A 107 5.83 -15.76 14.50
C ARG A 107 5.16 -14.92 13.42
N LEU A 108 5.31 -15.31 12.15
CA LEU A 108 4.66 -14.67 11.00
C LEU A 108 3.13 -14.84 11.06
N HIS A 109 2.67 -16.06 11.34
CA HIS A 109 1.25 -16.35 11.49
C HIS A 109 0.77 -16.01 12.90
N SER A 110 -0.41 -15.42 13.00
CA SER A 110 -1.04 -15.11 14.28
C SER A 110 -2.54 -15.33 14.21
N ARG A 111 -3.22 -15.22 15.37
CA ARG A 111 -4.66 -15.46 15.45
C ARG A 111 -5.54 -14.38 14.79
N LYS A 112 -4.95 -13.33 14.20
CA LYS A 112 -5.67 -12.17 13.66
C LYS A 112 -6.57 -12.48 12.46
N LEU A 113 -6.27 -13.53 11.70
CA LEU A 113 -7.03 -13.92 10.50
C LEU A 113 -7.95 -15.12 10.72
N ARG A 114 -8.00 -15.63 11.96
CA ARG A 114 -8.78 -16.81 12.34
C ARG A 114 -10.28 -16.49 12.33
N SER A 115 -11.08 -17.39 11.76
CA SER A 115 -12.55 -17.34 11.87
C SER A 115 -13.05 -18.25 13.00
N PHE A 116 -14.30 -18.07 13.44
CA PHE A 116 -14.92 -18.96 14.42
C PHE A 116 -15.02 -20.42 13.96
N ALA A 117 -15.22 -20.67 12.66
CA ALA A 117 -15.35 -22.00 12.06
C ALA A 117 -14.07 -22.44 11.32
N GLU A 118 -12.90 -22.11 11.86
CA GLU A 118 -11.63 -22.41 11.17
C GLU A 118 -11.31 -23.90 11.16
N VAL A 119 -10.90 -24.39 9.98
CA VAL A 119 -10.47 -25.77 9.78
C VAL A 119 -9.07 -25.98 10.36
N ALA A 120 -8.77 -27.20 10.82
CA ALA A 120 -7.52 -27.53 11.49
C ALA A 120 -6.27 -27.57 10.58
N PHE A 121 -6.41 -27.27 9.28
CA PHE A 121 -5.31 -27.33 8.31
C PHE A 121 -4.68 -25.94 8.13
N GLN A 122 -3.38 -25.85 8.43
CA GLN A 122 -2.47 -24.77 8.02
C GLN A 122 -1.16 -25.39 7.55
#